data_AF-A0A3C1DJQ2-F1
#
_entry.id   AF-A0A3C1DJQ2-F1
#
_cell.length_a   1.000
_cell.length_b   1.000
_cell.length_c   1.000
_cell.angle_alpha   90.00
_cell.angle_beta   90.00
_cell.angle_gamma   90.00
#
_symmetry.space_group_name_H-M   'P 1'
#
loop_
_entity.id
_entity.type
_entity.pdbx_description
1 polymer ?
#
loop_
_entity_poly.entity_id
_entity_poly.type
_entity_poly.pdbx_seq_one_letter_code
_entity_poly.pdbx_strand_id
1 'polypeptide(L)'
;MKHQAFSLSCARLLALLSSTPDSFPDVTPFIELAKGKGDVFHRFFPEDCSSPEALFEAVRTTLNNGCRARANYRTGARLYRRTRAHLLRLGFFGLAQDLESYWVGACQPWRKMACAKATPAAFTPTGELSPAASTTKAAPEVPPVAPAVVTPAPSRLGIRQMRLSHSQQKCSEKLMALAGLFFDPPAAAASGIPIQTNALLTGPTGSGKTLTVRRVAEDLHAEFLHLTHGSWIVEGAQDGRPTGRTILQLAANTTRSGLVLFIDELDKFGFGSSALSSWDISIRSDLWMLLDRALSWESFAAKPDFVKTLPEQFRSAAALEELFKTKVFIVAAGTWQGLFNPPASMGFASQAATSTLDAATLNRHGGLPEEVLRRFNSDLLHLDYPTLFELEKLMDLDGLLALGRELGQEVDPVAQFEQVKINGMTVLSSLKTSLLVKQRSRVASLSLGTAP
;
A
#
# COMPACT_ATOMS: atom_id res chain seq x y z
N MET A 1 -14.35 -8.52 37.83
CA MET A 1 -13.57 -9.76 38.07
C MET A 1 -12.88 -10.31 36.82
N LYS A 2 -13.58 -10.75 35.74
CA LYS A 2 -12.93 -11.37 34.55
C LYS A 2 -11.88 -10.49 33.82
N HIS A 3 -12.09 -9.17 33.76
CA HIS A 3 -11.12 -8.23 33.13
C HIS A 3 -9.82 -8.07 33.92
N GLN A 4 -9.90 -7.94 35.24
CA GLN A 4 -8.71 -7.86 36.10
C GLN A 4 -7.93 -9.17 36.08
N ALA A 5 -8.62 -10.32 36.10
CA ALA A 5 -7.98 -11.62 35.97
C ALA A 5 -7.18 -11.76 34.66
N PHE A 6 -7.76 -11.38 33.51
CA PHE A 6 -7.05 -11.41 32.23
C PHE A 6 -5.82 -10.48 32.19
N SER A 7 -5.97 -9.25 32.67
CA SER A 7 -4.86 -8.29 32.68
C SER A 7 -3.72 -8.75 33.59
N LEU A 8 -4.05 -9.37 34.73
CA LEU A 8 -3.07 -9.91 35.67
C LEU A 8 -2.34 -11.13 35.08
N SER A 9 -3.07 -12.05 34.42
CA SER A 9 -2.47 -13.19 33.72
C SER A 9 -1.54 -12.76 32.60
N CYS A 10 -1.94 -11.79 31.77
CA CYS A 10 -1.05 -11.24 30.73
C CYS A 10 0.19 -10.56 31.32
N ALA A 11 0.04 -9.79 32.40
CA ALA A 11 1.17 -9.11 33.04
C ALA A 11 2.20 -10.11 33.59
N ARG A 12 1.73 -11.21 34.20
CA ARG A 12 2.59 -12.28 34.73
C ARG A 12 3.34 -13.04 33.63
N LEU A 13 2.65 -13.43 32.55
CA LEU A 13 3.30 -14.09 31.41
C LEU A 13 4.30 -13.16 30.70
N LEU A 14 3.97 -11.86 30.60
CA LEU A 14 4.90 -10.86 30.05
C LEU A 14 6.12 -10.65 30.94
N ALA A 15 5.97 -10.71 32.27
CA ALA A 15 7.08 -10.63 33.21
C ALA A 15 7.99 -11.87 33.08
N LEU A 16 7.40 -13.07 33.00
CA LEU A 16 8.10 -14.34 32.81
C LEU A 16 8.96 -14.33 31.53
N LEU A 17 8.37 -13.91 30.41
CA LEU A 17 9.06 -13.78 29.12
C LEU A 17 10.12 -12.67 29.09
N SER A 18 10.12 -11.77 30.08
CA SER A 18 11.11 -10.69 30.20
C SER A 18 12.27 -11.06 31.12
N SER A 19 12.08 -12.03 32.03
CA SER A 19 13.10 -12.46 33.00
C SER A 19 14.03 -13.56 32.50
N THR A 20 13.68 -14.26 31.41
CA THR A 20 14.48 -15.38 30.88
C THR A 20 14.96 -15.11 29.47
N PRO A 21 16.21 -14.64 29.29
CA PRO A 21 16.73 -14.32 27.97
C PRO A 21 17.08 -15.58 27.14
N ASP A 22 17.61 -16.66 27.76
CA ASP A 22 18.24 -17.77 27.03
C ASP A 22 17.88 -19.20 27.52
N SER A 23 16.84 -19.37 28.36
CA SER A 23 16.33 -20.68 28.80
C SER A 23 14.84 -20.65 29.15
N PHE A 24 14.18 -21.82 29.24
CA PHE A 24 12.78 -21.88 29.66
C PHE A 24 12.64 -21.57 31.17
N PRO A 25 11.64 -20.78 31.57
CA PRO A 25 11.48 -20.34 32.95
C PRO A 25 11.06 -21.47 33.89
N ASP A 26 11.78 -21.64 35.00
CA ASP A 26 11.29 -22.40 36.15
C ASP A 26 10.16 -21.62 36.82
N VAL A 27 8.94 -22.14 36.70
CA VAL A 27 7.69 -21.51 37.16
C VAL A 27 7.31 -21.89 38.59
N THR A 28 8.06 -22.80 39.22
CA THR A 28 7.80 -23.33 40.57
C THR A 28 7.58 -22.22 41.62
N PRO A 29 8.38 -21.11 41.66
CA PRO A 29 8.20 -20.04 42.64
C PRO A 29 6.89 -19.24 42.47
N PHE A 30 6.37 -19.16 41.24
CA PHE A 30 5.14 -18.40 40.94
C PHE A 30 3.87 -19.21 41.20
N ILE A 31 3.97 -20.55 41.12
CA ILE A 31 2.88 -21.47 41.46
C ILE A 31 2.63 -21.47 42.98
N GLU A 32 3.68 -21.44 43.81
CA GLU A 32 3.53 -21.33 45.27
C GLU A 32 2.90 -20.00 45.69
N LEU A 33 3.28 -18.89 45.05
CA LEU A 33 2.68 -17.58 45.30
C LEU A 33 1.19 -17.50 44.92
N ALA A 34 0.74 -18.36 44.00
CA ALA A 34 -0.66 -18.47 43.58
C ALA A 34 -1.49 -19.37 44.52
N LYS A 35 -0.88 -20.40 45.13
CA LYS A 35 -1.54 -21.28 46.12
C LYS A 35 -1.93 -20.53 47.41
N GLY A 36 -1.23 -19.45 47.77
CA GLY A 36 -1.52 -18.65 48.97
C GLY A 36 -2.70 -17.68 48.87
N LYS A 37 -3.29 -17.47 47.68
CA LYS A 37 -4.45 -16.59 47.48
C LYS A 37 -5.59 -17.38 46.84
N GLY A 38 -6.28 -18.16 47.67
CA GLY A 38 -7.43 -18.95 47.25
C GLY A 38 -8.47 -18.06 46.56
N ASP A 39 -8.62 -18.22 45.25
CA ASP A 39 -9.91 -18.39 44.57
C ASP A 39 -9.73 -18.46 43.04
N VAL A 40 -10.44 -19.38 42.38
CA VAL A 40 -10.72 -19.45 40.93
C VAL A 40 -9.52 -19.60 39.95
N PHE A 41 -8.28 -19.34 40.36
CA PHE A 41 -7.12 -19.28 39.45
C PHE A 41 -6.48 -20.64 39.07
N HIS A 42 -6.75 -21.71 39.83
CA HIS A 42 -6.22 -23.05 39.53
C HIS A 42 -6.70 -23.63 38.18
N ARG A 43 -7.78 -23.10 37.59
CA ARG A 43 -8.26 -23.54 36.26
C ARG A 43 -7.50 -22.92 35.08
N PHE A 44 -6.57 -22.00 35.31
CA PHE A 44 -5.99 -21.15 34.24
C PHE A 44 -4.50 -21.33 34.00
N PHE A 45 -3.83 -22.21 34.76
CA PHE A 45 -2.44 -22.58 34.51
C PHE A 45 -2.37 -24.10 34.34
N PRO A 46 -1.87 -24.64 33.21
CA PRO A 46 -1.36 -26.00 33.21
C PRO A 46 -0.22 -26.06 34.24
N GLU A 47 -0.15 -27.14 35.01
CA GLU A 47 0.70 -27.24 36.21
C GLU A 47 2.20 -27.09 35.92
N ASP A 48 2.61 -27.13 34.64
CA ASP A 48 3.99 -26.94 34.19
C ASP A 48 4.04 -26.05 32.93
N CYS A 49 4.89 -25.02 32.92
CA CYS A 49 5.31 -24.29 31.70
C CYS A 49 6.78 -24.61 31.36
N SER A 50 7.21 -25.83 31.66
CA SER A 50 8.56 -26.34 31.45
C SER A 50 8.83 -26.73 29.99
N SER A 51 7.80 -26.76 29.14
CA SER A 51 7.91 -27.07 27.71
C SER A 51 7.36 -25.96 26.79
N PRO A 52 7.85 -25.87 25.53
CA PRO A 52 7.35 -24.94 24.52
C PRO A 52 5.84 -25.08 24.26
N GLU A 53 5.33 -26.30 24.29
CA GLU A 53 3.92 -26.63 24.06
C GLU A 53 3.05 -26.12 25.20
N ALA A 54 3.53 -26.21 26.44
CA ALA A 54 2.80 -25.71 27.61
C ALA A 54 2.75 -24.18 27.65
N LEU A 55 3.85 -23.51 27.28
CA LEU A 55 3.87 -22.04 27.12
C LEU A 55 2.88 -21.59 26.03
N PHE A 56 2.86 -22.29 24.89
CA PHE A 56 1.91 -22.05 23.82
C PHE A 56 0.46 -22.19 24.31
N GLU A 57 0.15 -23.29 25.00
CA GLU A 57 -1.20 -23.60 25.47
C GLU A 57 -1.68 -22.60 26.54
N ALA A 58 -0.78 -22.16 27.44
CA ALA A 58 -1.08 -21.13 28.43
C ALA A 58 -1.40 -19.77 27.77
N VAL A 59 -0.64 -19.38 26.74
CA VAL A 59 -0.89 -18.13 25.99
C VAL A 59 -2.17 -18.23 25.17
N ARG A 60 -2.40 -19.37 24.50
CA ARG A 60 -3.63 -19.64 23.74
C ARG A 60 -4.87 -19.54 24.62
N THR A 61 -4.84 -20.19 25.79
CA THR A 61 -5.92 -20.17 26.78
C THR A 61 -6.14 -18.77 27.34
N THR A 62 -5.07 -18.02 27.63
CA THR A 62 -5.18 -16.64 28.10
C THR A 62 -5.85 -15.74 27.05
N LEU A 63 -5.43 -15.84 25.78
CA LEU A 63 -6.00 -15.08 24.66
C LEU A 63 -7.48 -15.43 24.41
N ASN A 64 -7.84 -16.72 24.49
CA ASN A 64 -9.22 -17.20 24.36
C ASN A 64 -10.16 -16.55 25.38
N ASN A 65 -9.69 -16.38 26.61
CA ASN A 65 -10.49 -15.86 27.71
C ASN A 65 -10.59 -14.32 27.74
N GLY A 66 -9.82 -13.58 26.92
CA GLY A 66 -9.73 -12.12 27.01
C GLY A 66 -9.88 -11.29 25.74
N CYS A 67 -9.93 -11.88 24.54
CA CYS A 67 -10.04 -11.12 23.28
C CYS A 67 -11.43 -10.47 23.02
N ARG A 68 -12.44 -10.65 23.90
CA ARG A 68 -13.81 -10.15 23.65
C ARG A 68 -14.06 -8.68 24.03
N ALA A 69 -13.08 -7.93 24.57
CA ALA A 69 -13.28 -6.53 24.97
C ALA A 69 -12.12 -5.60 24.57
N ARG A 70 -12.45 -4.40 24.08
CA ARG A 70 -11.55 -3.35 23.55
C ARG A 70 -10.39 -2.97 24.50
N ALA A 71 -10.63 -2.99 25.81
CA ALA A 71 -9.62 -2.67 26.83
C ALA A 71 -8.47 -3.69 26.90
N ASN A 72 -8.70 -4.93 26.46
CA ASN A 72 -7.79 -6.05 26.65
C ASN A 72 -7.00 -6.42 25.39
N TYR A 73 -7.40 -5.91 24.22
CA TYR A 73 -6.75 -6.19 22.94
C TYR A 73 -5.28 -5.74 22.90
N ARG A 74 -4.97 -4.53 23.39
CA ARG A 74 -3.59 -4.01 23.42
C ARG A 74 -2.67 -4.84 24.31
N THR A 75 -3.22 -5.42 25.38
CA THR A 75 -2.47 -6.28 26.31
C THR A 75 -2.26 -7.67 25.72
N GLY A 76 -3.30 -8.26 25.12
CA GLY A 76 -3.19 -9.52 24.38
C GLY A 76 -2.24 -9.44 23.17
N ALA A 77 -2.25 -8.33 22.43
CA ALA A 77 -1.35 -8.10 21.29
C ALA A 77 0.13 -7.94 21.71
N ARG A 78 0.38 -7.49 22.95
CA ARG A 78 1.74 -7.46 23.53
C ARG A 78 2.18 -8.85 23.95
N LEU A 79 1.30 -9.62 24.60
CA LEU A 79 1.55 -11.00 24.98
C LEU A 79 1.88 -11.85 23.75
N TYR A 80 1.01 -11.83 22.74
CA TYR A 80 1.23 -12.53 21.46
C TYR A 80 2.59 -12.20 20.83
N ARG A 81 2.91 -10.91 20.66
CA ARG A 81 4.16 -10.49 20.02
C ARG A 81 5.40 -10.97 20.77
N ARG A 82 5.39 -10.90 22.11
CA ARG A 82 6.54 -11.36 22.91
C ARG A 82 6.67 -12.88 22.89
N THR A 83 5.58 -13.62 23.01
CA THR A 83 5.62 -15.10 22.96
C THR A 83 6.11 -15.58 21.59
N ARG A 84 5.57 -15.03 20.49
CA ARG A 84 6.00 -15.41 19.13
C ARG A 84 7.48 -15.10 18.91
N ALA A 85 7.94 -13.92 19.35
CA ALA A 85 9.36 -13.57 19.25
C ALA A 85 10.26 -14.51 20.07
N HIS A 86 9.80 -14.96 21.23
CA HIS A 86 10.55 -15.89 22.08
C HIS A 86 10.61 -17.30 21.48
N LEU A 87 9.49 -17.84 20.97
CA LEU A 87 9.45 -19.13 20.28
C LEU A 87 10.35 -19.16 19.03
N LEU A 88 10.36 -18.07 18.25
CA LEU A 88 11.24 -17.94 17.07
C LEU A 88 12.72 -17.91 17.45
N ARG A 89 13.08 -17.25 18.55
CA ARG A 89 14.48 -17.21 19.03
C ARG A 89 14.98 -18.58 19.49
N LEU A 90 14.10 -19.37 20.10
CA LEU A 90 14.42 -20.72 20.58
C LEU A 90 14.32 -21.80 19.49
N GLY A 91 14.01 -21.43 18.24
CA GLY A 91 13.96 -22.36 17.10
C GLY A 91 12.64 -23.13 16.93
N PHE A 92 11.59 -22.79 17.68
CA PHE A 92 10.28 -23.46 17.60
C PHE A 92 9.36 -22.81 16.56
N PHE A 93 9.74 -22.91 15.28
CA PHE A 93 9.04 -22.26 14.17
C PHE A 93 7.59 -22.74 13.97
N GLY A 94 7.32 -24.03 14.17
CA GLY A 94 5.96 -24.59 14.05
C GLY A 94 4.98 -23.98 15.04
N LEU A 95 5.33 -23.96 16.33
CA LEU A 95 4.50 -23.36 17.38
C LEU A 95 4.32 -21.84 17.19
N ALA A 96 5.33 -21.14 16.66
CA ALA A 96 5.21 -19.73 16.32
C ALA A 96 4.21 -19.47 15.18
N GLN A 97 4.16 -20.37 14.19
CA GLN A 97 3.23 -20.33 13.07
C GLN A 97 1.80 -20.70 13.48
N ASP A 98 1.64 -21.67 14.36
CA ASP A 98 0.34 -22.01 14.96
C ASP A 98 -0.21 -20.84 15.78
N LEU A 99 0.65 -20.12 16.51
CA LEU A 99 0.26 -18.99 17.33
C LEU A 99 -0.21 -17.81 16.47
N GLU A 100 0.43 -17.63 15.31
CA GLU A 100 0.06 -16.62 14.32
C GLU A 100 -1.26 -16.95 13.63
N SER A 101 -1.43 -18.18 13.16
CA SER A 101 -2.68 -18.66 12.57
C SER A 101 -3.85 -18.47 13.54
N TYR A 102 -3.61 -18.77 14.83
CA TYR A 102 -4.59 -18.57 15.88
C TYR A 102 -4.90 -17.09 16.17
N TRP A 103 -3.88 -16.21 16.26
CA TRP A 103 -4.09 -14.77 16.47
C TRP A 103 -4.88 -14.13 15.32
N VAL A 104 -4.59 -14.53 14.08
CA VAL A 104 -5.28 -14.08 12.88
C VAL A 104 -6.71 -14.60 12.84
N GLY A 105 -6.95 -15.88 13.14
CA GLY A 105 -8.28 -16.48 13.12
C GLY A 105 -9.20 -16.03 14.25
N ALA A 106 -8.70 -15.97 15.49
CA ALA A 106 -9.54 -15.79 16.68
C ALA A 106 -9.66 -14.32 17.15
N CYS A 107 -8.62 -13.49 16.99
CA CYS A 107 -8.59 -12.14 17.59
C CYS A 107 -8.64 -10.98 16.57
N GLN A 108 -8.38 -11.17 15.26
CA GLN A 108 -8.55 -10.11 14.25
C GLN A 108 -10.01 -9.68 13.96
N PRO A 109 -11.03 -10.58 13.95
CA PRO A 109 -12.42 -10.19 13.65
C PRO A 109 -12.97 -9.10 14.59
N TRP A 110 -12.50 -9.08 15.84
CA TRP A 110 -12.95 -8.15 16.89
C TRP A 110 -12.36 -6.74 16.76
N ARG A 111 -11.30 -6.56 15.95
CA ARG A 111 -10.74 -5.23 15.63
C ARG A 111 -11.75 -4.36 14.87
N LYS A 112 -12.62 -4.98 14.07
CA LYS A 112 -13.66 -4.29 13.27
C LYS A 112 -14.86 -3.84 14.13
N MET A 113 -15.27 -4.61 15.13
CA MET A 113 -16.40 -4.23 16.01
C MET A 113 -16.04 -3.16 17.05
N ALA A 114 -14.80 -3.11 17.51
CA ALA A 114 -14.38 -2.19 18.58
C ALA A 114 -14.40 -0.71 18.18
N CYS A 115 -14.23 -0.37 16.89
CA CYS A 115 -14.22 1.02 16.44
C CYS A 115 -15.60 1.67 16.28
N ALA A 116 -16.70 0.90 16.27
CA ALA A 116 -18.02 1.39 15.86
C ALA A 116 -18.83 2.15 16.93
N LYS A 117 -18.38 2.23 18.20
CA LYS A 117 -19.12 2.92 19.28
C LYS A 117 -18.17 3.66 20.23
N ALA A 118 -17.85 4.92 19.95
CA ALA A 118 -17.34 5.85 20.94
C ALA A 118 -17.57 7.30 20.47
N THR A 119 -18.59 7.95 21.01
CA THR A 119 -18.73 9.41 21.05
C THR A 119 -17.78 9.97 22.11
N PRO A 120 -17.06 11.08 21.87
CA PRO A 120 -16.15 11.63 22.88
C PRO A 120 -16.88 12.63 23.77
N ALA A 121 -16.77 12.43 25.09
CA ALA A 121 -17.01 13.46 26.09
C ALA A 121 -15.74 14.34 26.23
N ALA A 122 -15.95 15.64 26.33
CA ALA A 122 -14.94 16.67 26.48
C ALA A 122 -14.09 16.45 27.75
N PHE A 123 -12.77 16.59 27.63
CA PHE A 123 -11.86 16.76 28.76
C PHE A 123 -10.73 17.72 28.36
N THR A 124 -10.74 18.90 28.95
CA THR A 124 -9.55 19.74 29.20
C THR A 124 -8.73 19.12 30.32
N PRO A 125 -7.39 19.23 30.30
CA PRO A 125 -6.78 20.05 31.36
C PRO A 125 -5.50 20.80 30.95
N THR A 126 -5.36 21.94 31.63
CA THR A 126 -4.16 22.71 31.97
C THR A 126 -3.09 21.89 32.69
N GLY A 127 -1.81 22.26 32.53
CA GLY A 127 -0.73 21.88 33.45
C GLY A 127 0.66 21.90 32.81
N GLU A 128 1.41 22.97 33.06
CA GLU A 128 2.86 23.07 32.86
C GLU A 128 3.60 21.98 33.64
N LEU A 129 4.71 21.47 33.09
CA LEU A 129 5.90 21.06 33.84
C LEU A 129 7.11 20.95 32.90
N SER A 130 8.20 21.60 33.32
CA SER A 130 9.49 21.78 32.66
C SER A 130 10.43 20.55 32.79
N PRO A 131 11.63 20.55 32.17
CA PRO A 131 12.26 19.37 31.60
C PRO A 131 13.20 18.62 32.57
N ALA A 132 13.27 17.29 32.40
CA ALA A 132 14.30 16.46 33.02
C ALA A 132 15.26 15.94 31.95
N ALA A 133 16.54 16.26 32.15
CA ALA A 133 17.67 15.78 31.36
C ALA A 133 17.83 14.25 31.46
N SER A 134 18.13 13.60 30.34
CA SER A 134 18.74 12.27 30.36
C SER A 134 19.86 12.20 29.31
N THR A 135 21.03 11.86 29.82
CA THR A 135 22.33 11.74 29.17
C THR A 135 22.33 10.80 27.97
N THR A 136 22.89 11.31 26.88
CA THR A 136 23.21 10.60 25.64
C THR A 136 24.34 9.60 25.85
N LYS A 137 24.12 8.34 25.46
CA LYS A 137 25.19 7.37 25.20
C LYS A 137 25.20 7.09 23.71
N ALA A 138 26.30 7.49 23.06
CA ALA A 138 26.51 7.40 21.62
C ALA A 138 26.50 5.94 21.13
N ALA A 139 25.71 5.68 20.08
CA ALA A 139 25.79 4.47 19.28
C ALA A 139 26.80 4.69 18.14
N PRO A 140 27.54 3.66 17.70
CA PRO A 140 28.59 3.81 16.70
C PRO A 140 28.02 4.15 15.32
N GLU A 141 28.65 5.13 14.65
CA GLU A 141 28.38 5.52 13.26
C GLU A 141 28.57 4.33 12.30
N VAL A 142 27.50 3.95 11.63
CA VAL A 142 27.56 3.14 10.41
C VAL A 142 27.66 4.12 9.23
N PRO A 143 28.67 4.01 8.35
CA PRO A 143 28.81 4.94 7.23
C PRO A 143 27.59 4.88 6.30
N PRO A 144 27.18 6.01 5.71
CA PRO A 144 25.99 6.06 4.88
C PRO A 144 26.20 5.27 3.59
N VAL A 145 25.49 4.14 3.47
CA VAL A 145 25.31 3.47 2.18
C VAL A 145 24.45 4.38 1.31
N ALA A 146 25.06 4.96 0.27
CA ALA A 146 24.34 5.74 -0.73
C ALA A 146 23.19 4.89 -1.30
N PRO A 147 21.96 5.43 -1.45
CA PRO A 147 20.90 4.70 -2.12
C PRO A 147 21.33 4.52 -3.56
N ALA A 148 21.56 3.27 -3.97
CA ALA A 148 21.80 2.92 -5.35
C ALA A 148 20.58 3.38 -6.16
N VAL A 149 20.76 4.46 -6.93
CA VAL A 149 19.82 4.88 -7.96
C VAL A 149 19.85 3.77 -9.01
N VAL A 150 18.91 2.84 -8.93
CA VAL A 150 18.63 1.89 -9.99
C VAL A 150 17.97 2.69 -11.11
N THR A 151 18.79 3.26 -11.99
CA THR A 151 18.33 3.64 -13.32
C THR A 151 18.03 2.34 -14.05
N PRO A 152 16.80 2.10 -14.56
CA PRO A 152 16.59 0.96 -15.43
C PRO A 152 17.38 1.22 -16.71
N ALA A 153 18.46 0.45 -16.89
CA ALA A 153 19.13 0.35 -18.17
C ALA A 153 18.09 -0.04 -19.25
N PRO A 154 18.18 0.50 -20.47
CA PRO A 154 17.28 0.09 -21.55
C PRO A 154 17.44 -1.42 -21.75
N SER A 155 16.37 -2.17 -21.49
CA SER A 155 16.33 -3.62 -21.55
C SER A 155 16.64 -4.10 -22.98
N ARG A 156 17.90 -4.48 -23.22
CA ARG A 156 18.36 -5.17 -24.44
C ARG A 156 18.08 -6.69 -24.46
N LEU A 157 17.20 -7.16 -23.59
CA LEU A 157 16.54 -8.47 -23.72
C LEU A 157 15.11 -8.16 -24.13
N GLY A 158 14.71 -8.61 -25.32
CA GLY A 158 13.38 -8.41 -25.90
C GLY A 158 12.26 -9.07 -25.10
N ILE A 159 12.03 -8.60 -23.87
CA ILE A 159 10.77 -8.77 -23.17
C ILE A 159 9.79 -7.91 -23.96
N ARG A 160 9.07 -8.52 -24.92
CA ARG A 160 7.89 -7.89 -25.50
C ARG A 160 6.97 -7.52 -24.33
N GLN A 161 6.84 -6.20 -24.07
CA GLN A 161 5.85 -5.66 -23.14
C GLN A 161 4.48 -6.20 -23.58
N MET A 162 3.65 -6.65 -22.63
CA MET A 162 2.30 -7.11 -22.96
C MET A 162 1.54 -5.99 -23.66
N ARG A 163 0.80 -6.35 -24.71
CA ARG A 163 -0.04 -5.37 -25.40
C ARG A 163 -1.16 -4.90 -24.48
N LEU A 164 -1.51 -3.62 -24.62
CA LEU A 164 -2.60 -3.01 -23.87
C LEU A 164 -3.96 -3.53 -24.38
N SER A 165 -4.92 -3.73 -23.48
CA SER A 165 -6.32 -4.01 -23.82
C SER A 165 -6.97 -2.82 -24.52
N HIS A 166 -8.15 -3.00 -25.13
CA HIS A 166 -8.83 -1.91 -25.83
C HIS A 166 -9.15 -0.73 -24.89
N SER A 167 -9.65 -1.03 -23.69
CA SER A 167 -9.91 -0.01 -22.66
C SER A 167 -8.63 0.72 -22.22
N GLN A 168 -7.51 0.00 -22.08
CA GLN A 168 -6.21 0.58 -21.76
C GLN A 168 -5.68 1.48 -22.88
N GLN A 169 -5.82 1.06 -24.14
CA GLN A 169 -5.44 1.86 -25.31
C GLN A 169 -6.22 3.18 -25.34
N LYS A 170 -7.56 3.12 -25.23
CA LYS A 170 -8.42 4.31 -25.19
C LYS A 170 -8.06 5.28 -24.06
N CYS A 171 -7.77 4.75 -22.86
CA CYS A 171 -7.31 5.58 -21.74
C CYS A 171 -5.93 6.18 -22.02
N SER A 172 -5.01 5.42 -22.62
CA SER A 172 -3.68 5.91 -22.96
C SER A 172 -3.71 7.02 -24.01
N GLU A 173 -4.57 6.91 -25.04
CA GLU A 173 -4.75 7.95 -26.06
C GLU A 173 -5.25 9.26 -25.45
N LYS A 174 -6.25 9.19 -24.57
CA LYS A 174 -6.75 10.36 -23.85
C LYS A 174 -5.70 10.97 -22.92
N LEU A 175 -4.93 10.14 -22.21
CA LEU A 175 -3.83 10.62 -21.36
C LEU A 175 -2.75 11.32 -22.18
N MET A 176 -2.38 10.78 -23.33
CA MET A 176 -1.43 11.41 -24.26
C MET A 176 -1.94 12.77 -24.74
N ALA A 177 -3.25 12.89 -25.05
CA ALA A 177 -3.84 14.16 -25.43
C ALA A 177 -3.80 15.20 -24.29
N LEU A 178 -4.14 14.79 -23.05
CA LEU A 178 -4.05 15.68 -21.88
C LEU A 178 -2.61 16.09 -21.55
N ALA A 179 -1.65 15.17 -21.71
CA ALA A 179 -0.24 15.45 -21.55
C ALA A 179 0.28 16.40 -22.63
N GLY A 180 -0.16 16.24 -23.88
CA GLY A 180 0.13 17.17 -24.97
C GLY A 180 -0.33 18.59 -24.66
N LEU A 181 -1.57 18.74 -24.18
CA LEU A 181 -2.10 20.04 -23.73
C LEU A 181 -1.34 20.62 -22.53
N PHE A 182 -0.72 19.79 -21.69
CA PHE A 182 0.05 20.25 -20.54
C PHE A 182 1.46 20.70 -20.92
N PHE A 183 2.20 19.88 -21.67
CA PHE A 183 3.59 20.15 -22.04
C PHE A 183 3.72 21.12 -23.21
N ASP A 184 2.72 21.18 -24.09
CA ASP A 184 2.66 22.09 -25.23
C ASP A 184 1.27 22.74 -25.32
N PRO A 185 0.96 23.68 -24.41
CA PRO A 185 -0.35 24.31 -24.35
C PRO A 185 -0.59 25.17 -25.61
N PRO A 186 -1.75 25.02 -26.29
CA PRO A 186 -2.03 25.79 -27.51
C PRO A 186 -2.13 27.28 -27.21
N ALA A 187 -1.84 28.14 -28.19
CA ALA A 187 -1.93 29.60 -28.03
C ALA A 187 -3.31 30.08 -27.54
N ALA A 188 -4.39 29.34 -27.85
CA ALA A 188 -5.75 29.60 -27.35
C ALA A 188 -5.91 29.40 -25.83
N ALA A 189 -5.00 28.66 -25.18
CA ALA A 189 -4.94 28.51 -23.73
C ALA A 189 -4.60 29.83 -23.01
N ALA A 190 -4.17 30.87 -23.74
CA ALA A 190 -4.05 32.22 -23.22
C ALA A 190 -5.41 32.88 -22.89
N SER A 191 -6.54 32.26 -23.26
CA SER A 191 -7.84 32.64 -22.71
C SER A 191 -7.81 32.49 -21.18
N GLY A 192 -8.33 33.45 -20.42
CA GLY A 192 -8.23 33.48 -18.95
C GLY A 192 -8.93 32.34 -18.18
N ILE A 193 -9.39 31.30 -18.88
CA ILE A 193 -10.00 30.09 -18.30
C ILE A 193 -8.91 29.01 -18.17
N PRO A 194 -8.61 28.54 -16.95
CA PRO A 194 -7.57 27.53 -16.75
C PRO A 194 -7.98 26.17 -17.31
N ILE A 195 -7.08 25.51 -18.04
CA ILE A 195 -7.27 24.16 -18.56
C ILE A 195 -6.96 23.14 -17.45
N GLN A 196 -7.91 22.26 -17.15
CA GLN A 196 -7.72 21.15 -16.21
C GLN A 196 -7.09 19.95 -16.93
N THR A 197 -5.77 19.82 -16.83
CA THR A 197 -5.02 18.73 -17.46
C THR A 197 -4.81 17.52 -16.56
N ASN A 198 -5.00 17.67 -15.24
CA ASN A 198 -4.83 16.56 -14.30
C ASN A 198 -5.82 15.44 -14.63
N ALA A 199 -5.33 14.22 -14.83
CA ALA A 199 -6.17 13.09 -15.22
C ALA A 199 -6.53 12.21 -14.02
N LEU A 200 -7.74 11.63 -14.03
CA LEU A 200 -8.18 10.68 -13.02
C LEU A 200 -8.61 9.36 -13.66
N LEU A 201 -7.90 8.28 -13.32
CA LEU A 201 -8.22 6.92 -13.76
C LEU A 201 -9.03 6.17 -12.71
N THR A 202 -10.07 5.48 -13.16
CA THR A 202 -10.92 4.62 -12.34
C THR A 202 -10.92 3.21 -12.92
N GLY A 203 -10.97 2.18 -12.08
CA GLY A 203 -11.12 0.81 -12.57
C GLY A 203 -10.83 -0.24 -11.50
N PRO A 204 -11.29 -1.49 -11.67
CA PRO A 204 -11.13 -2.54 -10.68
C PRO A 204 -9.65 -2.86 -10.41
N THR A 205 -9.38 -3.54 -9.28
CA THR A 205 -8.02 -3.96 -8.94
C THR A 205 -7.43 -4.84 -10.05
N GLY A 206 -6.15 -4.66 -10.40
CA GLY A 206 -5.55 -5.45 -11.48
C GLY A 206 -6.05 -5.15 -12.90
N SER A 207 -6.80 -4.06 -13.14
CA SER A 207 -7.16 -3.61 -14.50
C SER A 207 -5.99 -3.01 -15.30
N GLY A 208 -4.82 -2.83 -14.68
CA GLY A 208 -3.63 -2.28 -15.34
C GLY A 208 -3.51 -0.75 -15.29
N LYS A 209 -4.10 -0.07 -14.31
CA LYS A 209 -3.96 1.40 -14.09
C LYS A 209 -2.49 1.84 -14.09
N THR A 210 -1.69 1.29 -13.19
CA THR A 210 -0.25 1.61 -13.07
C THR A 210 0.53 1.30 -14.34
N LEU A 211 0.20 0.20 -15.03
CA LEU A 211 0.82 -0.18 -16.31
C LEU A 211 0.52 0.85 -17.40
N THR A 212 -0.74 1.27 -17.50
CA THR A 212 -1.21 2.23 -18.52
C THR A 212 -0.51 3.57 -18.36
N VAL A 213 -0.46 4.13 -17.14
CA VAL A 213 0.18 5.43 -16.88
C VAL A 213 1.69 5.35 -17.06
N ARG A 214 2.33 4.26 -16.63
CA ARG A 214 3.76 4.04 -16.86
C ARG A 214 4.08 4.01 -18.35
N ARG A 215 3.27 3.31 -19.14
CA ARG A 215 3.44 3.23 -20.59
C ARG A 215 3.31 4.60 -21.24
N VAL A 216 2.33 5.40 -20.84
CA VAL A 216 2.18 6.79 -21.29
C VAL A 216 3.41 7.63 -20.94
N ALA A 217 3.98 7.49 -19.74
CA ALA A 217 5.20 8.20 -19.37
C ALA A 217 6.41 7.79 -20.23
N GLU A 218 6.53 6.50 -20.57
CA GLU A 218 7.54 6.00 -21.51
C GLU A 218 7.36 6.58 -22.91
N ASP A 219 6.12 6.59 -23.43
CA ASP A 219 5.76 7.11 -24.75
C ASP A 219 5.94 8.65 -24.84
N LEU A 220 5.78 9.38 -23.73
CA LEU A 220 6.08 10.82 -23.62
C LEU A 220 7.57 11.13 -23.44
N HIS A 221 8.41 10.10 -23.29
CA HIS A 221 9.80 10.24 -22.84
C HIS A 221 9.92 11.10 -21.59
N ALA A 222 9.01 10.94 -20.63
CA ALA A 222 8.99 11.65 -19.37
C ALA A 222 9.58 10.79 -18.23
N GLU A 223 10.04 11.43 -17.17
CA GLU A 223 10.35 10.73 -15.92
C GLU A 223 9.04 10.25 -15.27
N PHE A 224 9.04 9.10 -14.61
CA PHE A 224 7.85 8.53 -13.98
C PHE A 224 8.05 8.39 -12.48
N LEU A 225 7.26 9.12 -11.69
CA LEU A 225 7.24 8.99 -10.23
C LEU A 225 5.91 8.41 -9.78
N HIS A 226 5.95 7.23 -9.19
CA HIS A 226 4.79 6.56 -8.60
C HIS A 226 4.72 6.83 -7.10
N LEU A 227 3.59 7.35 -6.65
CA LEU A 227 3.28 7.62 -5.26
C LEU A 227 1.97 6.93 -4.87
N THR A 228 1.98 6.28 -3.72
CA THR A 228 0.79 5.79 -3.01
C THR A 228 0.67 6.49 -1.67
N HIS A 229 -0.49 6.37 -1.03
CA HIS A 229 -0.69 6.82 0.35
C HIS A 229 0.40 6.29 1.30
N GLY A 230 0.79 5.02 1.17
CA GLY A 230 1.80 4.38 2.04
C GLY A 230 3.24 4.85 1.80
N SER A 231 3.54 5.38 0.61
CA SER A 231 4.85 5.94 0.28
C SER A 231 4.96 7.45 0.55
N TRP A 232 3.85 8.09 0.93
CA TRP A 232 3.82 9.54 1.11
C TRP A 232 4.54 9.93 2.40
N ILE A 233 5.49 10.86 2.29
CA ILE A 233 6.26 11.39 3.42
C ILE A 233 5.97 12.88 3.49
N VAL A 234 5.31 13.28 4.57
CA VAL A 234 4.90 14.68 4.79
C VAL A 234 6.10 15.55 5.13
N GLU A 235 5.98 16.84 4.80
CA GLU A 235 7.01 17.81 5.17
C GLU A 235 7.12 17.92 6.70
N GLY A 236 8.35 17.76 7.22
CA GLY A 236 8.61 17.76 8.67
C GLY A 236 8.62 16.37 9.33
N ALA A 237 8.44 15.29 8.56
CA ALA A 237 8.72 13.95 9.05
C ALA A 237 10.20 13.81 9.47
N GLN A 238 10.45 13.10 10.57
CA GLN A 238 11.80 12.88 11.10
C GLN A 238 12.65 11.98 10.18
N ASP A 239 12.00 10.98 9.55
CA ASP A 239 12.65 10.00 8.70
C ASP A 239 12.21 10.13 7.24
N GLY A 240 13.17 10.00 6.33
CA GLY A 240 12.95 9.97 4.89
C GLY A 240 12.99 11.33 4.19
N ARG A 241 12.91 11.31 2.87
CA ARG A 241 12.83 12.52 2.05
C ARG A 241 11.36 12.89 1.84
N PRO A 242 10.91 14.09 2.21
CA PRO A 242 9.55 14.53 1.96
C PRO A 242 9.17 14.41 0.48
N THR A 243 7.92 14.03 0.23
CA THR A 243 7.39 13.77 -1.10
C THR A 243 7.49 15.00 -2.00
N GLY A 244 7.12 16.19 -1.49
CA GLY A 244 7.22 17.45 -2.24
C GLY A 244 8.64 17.77 -2.71
N ARG A 245 9.64 17.56 -1.84
CA ARG A 245 11.06 17.74 -2.19
C ARG A 245 11.52 16.73 -3.24
N THR A 246 11.08 15.49 -3.14
CA THR A 246 11.41 14.44 -4.11
C THR A 246 10.86 14.76 -5.49
N ILE A 247 9.62 15.25 -5.58
CA ILE A 247 9.01 15.68 -6.84
C ILE A 247 9.82 16.82 -7.48
N LEU A 248 10.14 17.85 -6.70
CA LEU A 248 10.89 19.01 -7.20
C LEU A 248 12.31 18.63 -7.63
N GLN A 249 13.01 17.78 -6.87
CA GLN A 249 14.33 17.28 -7.24
C GLN A 249 14.30 16.51 -8.57
N LEU A 250 13.32 15.63 -8.76
CA LEU A 250 13.20 14.87 -10.01
C LEU A 250 12.81 15.78 -11.18
N ALA A 251 11.86 16.69 -10.98
CA ALA A 251 11.45 17.64 -12.01
C ALA A 251 12.59 18.59 -12.42
N ALA A 252 13.43 19.03 -11.47
CA ALA A 252 14.54 19.94 -11.75
C ALA A 252 15.73 19.27 -12.44
N ASN A 253 16.01 18.00 -12.10
CA ASN A 253 17.18 17.28 -12.59
C ASN A 253 16.89 16.41 -13.83
N THR A 254 15.63 16.28 -14.21
CA THR A 254 15.27 15.46 -15.37
C THR A 254 15.75 16.10 -16.67
N THR A 255 16.44 15.32 -17.51
CA THR A 255 16.79 15.70 -18.88
C THR A 255 15.70 15.32 -19.89
N ARG A 256 14.61 14.72 -19.40
CA ARG A 256 13.45 14.28 -20.18
C ARG A 256 12.45 15.41 -20.42
N SER A 257 11.39 15.12 -21.18
CA SER A 257 10.33 16.09 -21.51
C SER A 257 9.73 16.77 -20.26
N GLY A 258 9.56 15.98 -19.19
CA GLY A 258 9.11 16.42 -17.88
C GLY A 258 8.98 15.24 -16.91
N LEU A 259 8.08 15.36 -15.94
CA LEU A 259 7.76 14.37 -14.93
C LEU A 259 6.26 14.02 -14.99
N VAL A 260 5.94 12.76 -15.19
CA VAL A 260 4.60 12.20 -14.94
C VAL A 260 4.53 11.76 -13.48
N LEU A 261 3.78 12.52 -12.69
CA LEU A 261 3.49 12.23 -11.30
C LEU A 261 2.24 11.37 -11.18
N PHE A 262 2.41 10.11 -10.84
CA PHE A 262 1.32 9.15 -10.71
C PHE A 262 0.94 8.93 -9.23
N ILE A 263 -0.26 9.38 -8.85
CA ILE A 263 -0.84 9.23 -7.51
C ILE A 263 -1.83 8.07 -7.52
N ASP A 264 -1.38 6.91 -7.09
CA ASP A 264 -2.18 5.69 -7.03
C ASP A 264 -2.85 5.53 -5.67
N GLU A 265 -3.88 4.70 -5.63
CA GLU A 265 -4.70 4.47 -4.44
C GLU A 265 -5.32 5.76 -3.87
N LEU A 266 -5.78 6.66 -4.74
CA LEU A 266 -6.42 7.92 -4.35
C LEU A 266 -7.62 7.69 -3.40
N ASP A 267 -8.31 6.57 -3.56
CA ASP A 267 -9.40 6.11 -2.70
C ASP A 267 -8.97 5.82 -1.25
N LYS A 268 -7.66 5.69 -0.98
CA LYS A 268 -7.12 5.46 0.37
C LYS A 268 -6.67 6.71 1.11
N PHE A 269 -6.73 7.90 0.50
CA PHE A 269 -6.36 9.17 1.14
C PHE A 269 -7.39 9.69 2.17
N GLY A 270 -8.35 8.84 2.55
CA GLY A 270 -9.13 9.04 3.76
C GLY A 270 -10.20 10.12 3.69
N PHE A 271 -10.55 10.58 2.49
CA PHE A 271 -11.41 11.75 2.33
C PHE A 271 -12.81 11.67 2.98
N GLY A 272 -13.37 10.45 3.14
CA GLY A 272 -14.67 10.22 3.77
C GLY A 272 -14.62 9.76 5.23
N SER A 273 -13.44 9.65 5.86
CA SER A 273 -13.33 9.17 7.25
C SER A 273 -13.35 10.33 8.24
N SER A 274 -14.25 10.28 9.22
CA SER A 274 -14.26 11.22 10.36
C SER A 274 -13.22 10.90 11.44
N ALA A 275 -12.48 9.79 11.29
CA ALA A 275 -11.49 9.31 12.26
C ALA A 275 -10.10 9.14 11.61
N LEU A 276 -9.63 10.17 10.91
CA LEU A 276 -8.28 10.21 10.36
C LEU A 276 -7.23 10.37 11.46
N SER A 277 -6.09 9.69 11.32
CA SER A 277 -4.95 9.96 12.18
C SER A 277 -4.36 11.34 11.86
N SER A 278 -3.58 11.91 12.78
CA SER A 278 -2.87 13.18 12.52
C SER A 278 -2.00 13.10 11.27
N TRP A 279 -1.43 11.91 11.00
CA TRP A 279 -0.64 11.63 9.81
C TRP A 279 -1.47 11.69 8.52
N ASP A 280 -2.64 11.04 8.49
CA ASP A 280 -3.50 11.03 7.31
C ASP A 280 -4.03 12.45 6.99
N ILE A 281 -4.26 13.28 8.02
CA ILE A 281 -4.64 14.68 7.86
C ILE A 281 -3.51 15.45 7.16
N SER A 282 -2.27 15.25 7.57
CA SER A 282 -1.11 15.91 6.94
C SER A 282 -0.91 15.45 5.50
N ILE A 283 -1.01 14.15 5.21
CA ILE A 283 -0.95 13.62 3.83
C ILE A 283 -2.03 14.27 2.96
N ARG A 284 -3.27 14.35 3.47
CA ARG A 284 -4.38 14.95 2.73
C ARG A 284 -4.14 16.43 2.44
N SER A 285 -3.64 17.19 3.41
CA SER A 285 -3.28 18.60 3.22
C SER A 285 -2.19 18.76 2.17
N ASP A 286 -1.13 17.95 2.22
CA ASP A 286 -0.06 17.97 1.21
C ASP A 286 -0.61 17.62 -0.18
N LEU A 287 -1.48 16.62 -0.28
CA LEU A 287 -2.13 16.24 -1.54
C LEU A 287 -2.99 17.39 -2.09
N TRP A 288 -3.75 18.09 -1.24
CA TRP A 288 -4.52 19.26 -1.67
C TRP A 288 -3.63 20.37 -2.21
N MET A 289 -2.59 20.74 -1.48
CA MET A 289 -1.64 21.77 -1.92
C MET A 289 -0.94 21.37 -3.22
N LEU A 290 -0.65 20.07 -3.39
CA LEU A 290 -0.07 19.53 -4.60
C LEU A 290 -1.02 19.61 -5.80
N LEU A 291 -2.29 19.26 -5.63
CA LEU A 291 -3.31 19.33 -6.68
C LEU A 291 -3.63 20.79 -7.06
N ASP A 292 -3.62 21.69 -6.09
CA ASP A 292 -3.78 23.13 -6.32
C ASP A 292 -2.50 23.79 -6.88
N ARG A 293 -1.42 23.02 -7.05
CA ARG A 293 -0.10 23.50 -7.50
C ARG A 293 0.39 24.69 -6.66
N ALA A 294 0.15 24.63 -5.36
CA ALA A 294 0.40 25.69 -4.38
C ALA A 294 1.09 25.11 -3.13
N LEU A 295 2.20 24.40 -3.34
CA LEU A 295 3.04 23.97 -2.22
C LEU A 295 3.74 25.18 -1.60
N SER A 296 4.25 25.06 -0.37
CA SER A 296 4.98 26.14 0.30
C SER A 296 6.37 26.36 -0.32
N TRP A 297 6.42 26.99 -1.49
CA TRP A 297 7.64 27.19 -2.28
C TRP A 297 8.74 27.91 -1.52
N GLU A 298 8.39 28.91 -0.72
CA GLU A 298 9.29 29.66 0.16
C GLU A 298 9.92 28.74 1.20
N SER A 299 9.14 27.82 1.75
CA SER A 299 9.61 26.86 2.74
C SER A 299 10.56 25.82 2.15
N PHE A 300 10.50 25.57 0.84
CA PHE A 300 11.48 24.74 0.14
C PHE A 300 12.74 25.54 -0.19
N ALA A 301 12.60 26.75 -0.75
CA ALA A 301 13.71 27.62 -1.10
C ALA A 301 14.53 28.09 0.12
N ALA A 302 13.93 28.15 1.31
CA ALA A 302 14.63 28.51 2.54
C ALA A 302 15.53 27.40 3.10
N LYS A 303 15.49 26.17 2.55
CA LYS A 303 16.23 25.01 3.08
C LYS A 303 17.54 24.79 2.32
N PRO A 304 18.71 25.14 2.90
CA PRO A 304 19.98 25.09 2.17
C PRO A 304 20.33 23.69 1.67
N ASP A 305 20.09 22.67 2.49
CA ASP A 305 20.41 21.28 2.16
C ASP A 305 19.58 20.75 0.99
N PHE A 306 18.37 21.28 0.80
CA PHE A 306 17.53 20.94 -0.34
C PHE A 306 17.95 21.74 -1.58
N VAL A 307 18.06 23.06 -1.46
CA VAL A 307 18.34 23.95 -2.59
C VAL A 307 19.71 23.67 -3.24
N LYS A 308 20.71 23.24 -2.46
CA LYS A 308 22.02 22.81 -2.98
C LYS A 308 21.93 21.60 -3.93
N THR A 309 20.92 20.75 -3.78
CA THR A 309 20.69 19.59 -4.66
C THR A 309 20.07 19.94 -6.01
N LEU A 310 19.62 21.19 -6.16
CA LEU A 310 18.96 21.67 -7.37
C LEU A 310 19.94 22.47 -8.26
N PRO A 311 19.74 22.45 -9.58
CA PRO A 311 20.40 23.37 -10.50
C PRO A 311 20.17 24.82 -10.10
N GLU A 312 21.15 25.69 -10.35
CA GLU A 312 21.18 27.07 -9.84
C GLU A 312 19.93 27.88 -10.23
N GLN A 313 19.43 27.69 -11.45
CA GLN A 313 18.23 28.35 -11.97
C GLN A 313 16.93 27.99 -11.22
N PHE A 314 16.88 26.87 -10.48
CA PHE A 314 15.67 26.40 -9.77
C PHE A 314 15.76 26.60 -8.25
N ARG A 315 16.62 27.50 -7.77
CA ARG A 315 16.88 27.71 -6.34
C ARG A 315 15.97 28.74 -5.66
N SER A 316 15.18 29.50 -6.43
CA SER A 316 14.23 30.48 -5.90
C SER A 316 12.81 29.91 -5.80
N ALA A 317 11.98 30.46 -4.91
CA ALA A 317 10.59 30.04 -4.75
C ALA A 317 9.79 30.17 -6.06
N ALA A 318 9.93 31.30 -6.76
CA ALA A 318 9.28 31.53 -8.06
C ALA A 318 9.72 30.51 -9.13
N ALA A 319 11.01 30.16 -9.17
CA ALA A 319 11.51 29.16 -10.11
C ALA A 319 11.01 27.75 -9.79
N LEU A 320 10.86 27.40 -8.51
CA LEU A 320 10.25 26.12 -8.10
C LEU A 320 8.78 26.03 -8.51
N GLU A 321 8.04 27.12 -8.32
CA GLU A 321 6.64 27.19 -8.73
C GLU A 321 6.49 27.05 -10.25
N GLU A 322 7.28 27.79 -11.02
CA GLU A 322 7.27 27.71 -12.49
C GLU A 322 7.70 26.32 -12.98
N LEU A 323 8.76 25.75 -12.38
CA LEU A 323 9.20 24.39 -12.66
C LEU A 323 8.06 23.39 -12.44
N PHE A 324 7.37 23.47 -11.30
CA PHE A 324 6.28 22.55 -10.99
C PHE A 324 5.13 22.71 -12.00
N LYS A 325 4.71 23.94 -12.29
CA LYS A 325 3.61 24.24 -13.21
C LYS A 325 3.87 23.79 -14.65
N THR A 326 5.13 23.79 -15.09
CA THR A 326 5.52 23.50 -16.48
C THR A 326 6.02 22.08 -16.70
N LYS A 327 6.60 21.43 -15.67
CA LYS A 327 7.26 20.12 -15.82
C LYS A 327 6.52 18.97 -15.14
N VAL A 328 5.57 19.21 -14.25
CA VAL A 328 4.91 18.13 -13.47
C VAL A 328 3.49 17.88 -13.94
N PHE A 329 3.32 16.83 -14.75
CA PHE A 329 2.01 16.36 -15.20
C PHE A 329 1.42 15.36 -14.20
N ILE A 330 0.24 15.65 -13.67
CA ILE A 330 -0.38 14.86 -12.59
C ILE A 330 -1.41 13.90 -13.16
N VAL A 331 -1.27 12.62 -12.80
CA VAL A 331 -2.24 11.57 -13.07
C VAL A 331 -2.57 10.88 -11.76
N ALA A 332 -3.84 10.76 -11.39
CA ALA A 332 -4.27 10.01 -10.22
C ALA A 332 -5.08 8.77 -10.61
N ALA A 333 -5.11 7.78 -9.73
CA ALA A 333 -5.84 6.53 -9.93
C ALA A 333 -6.48 6.03 -8.64
N GLY A 334 -7.65 5.39 -8.77
CA GLY A 334 -8.33 4.72 -7.66
C GLY A 334 -9.03 3.44 -8.10
N THR A 335 -9.29 2.55 -7.12
CA THR A 335 -9.95 1.26 -7.40
C THR A 335 -11.45 1.25 -7.11
N TRP A 336 -11.90 2.01 -6.11
CA TRP A 336 -13.30 2.10 -5.67
C TRP A 336 -14.08 0.78 -5.82
N GLN A 337 -13.54 -0.31 -5.26
CA GLN A 337 -14.00 -1.67 -5.52
C GLN A 337 -15.51 -1.87 -5.26
N GLY A 338 -16.08 -1.14 -4.29
CA GLY A 338 -17.52 -1.17 -3.99
C GLY A 338 -18.43 -0.61 -5.09
N LEU A 339 -17.88 0.18 -6.02
CA LEU A 339 -18.61 0.70 -7.19
C LEU A 339 -18.64 -0.30 -8.34
N PHE A 340 -17.63 -1.16 -8.43
CA PHE A 340 -17.51 -2.16 -9.50
C PHE A 340 -18.15 -3.50 -9.15
N ASN A 341 -18.48 -3.71 -7.88
CA ASN A 341 -19.09 -4.94 -7.40
C ASN A 341 -20.37 -4.60 -6.62
N PRO A 342 -21.48 -4.28 -7.33
CA PRO A 342 -22.74 -3.99 -6.65
C PRO A 342 -23.17 -5.22 -5.82
N PRO A 343 -23.70 -5.04 -4.60
CA PRO A 343 -24.28 -6.15 -3.87
C PRO A 343 -25.39 -6.78 -4.71
N ALA A 344 -25.49 -8.12 -4.71
CA ALA A 344 -26.55 -8.84 -5.43
C ALA A 344 -27.91 -8.26 -5.03
N SER A 345 -28.55 -7.51 -5.93
CA SER A 345 -29.88 -6.97 -5.68
C SER A 345 -30.88 -8.12 -5.76
N MET A 346 -31.51 -8.47 -4.65
CA MET A 346 -32.70 -9.30 -4.64
C MET A 346 -33.86 -8.46 -5.21
N GLY A 347 -33.99 -8.40 -6.53
CA GLY A 347 -35.05 -7.64 -7.21
C GLY A 347 -35.01 -7.78 -8.73
N PHE A 348 -36.18 -7.85 -9.37
CA PHE A 348 -36.40 -8.10 -10.81
C PHE A 348 -35.95 -6.97 -11.76
N ALA A 349 -35.13 -6.02 -11.30
CA ALA A 349 -34.59 -4.93 -12.10
C ALA A 349 -33.06 -5.05 -12.21
N SER A 350 -32.59 -6.21 -12.66
CA SER A 350 -31.21 -6.39 -13.10
C SER A 350 -31.09 -5.98 -14.57
N GLN A 351 -31.07 -4.67 -14.82
CA GLN A 351 -30.44 -4.20 -16.05
C GLN A 351 -28.95 -4.02 -15.75
N ALA A 352 -28.12 -4.71 -16.53
CA ALA A 352 -26.68 -4.55 -16.55
C ALA A 352 -26.35 -3.10 -16.97
N ALA A 353 -26.34 -2.19 -15.99
CA ALA A 353 -25.83 -0.86 -16.19
C ALA A 353 -24.32 -0.98 -16.33
N THR A 354 -23.82 -0.92 -17.57
CA THR A 354 -22.47 -0.43 -17.85
C THR A 354 -22.45 1.05 -17.48
N SER A 355 -22.58 1.35 -16.18
CA SER A 355 -22.58 2.71 -15.68
C SER A 355 -21.16 3.22 -15.75
N THR A 356 -20.85 3.98 -16.80
CA THR A 356 -19.72 4.92 -16.81
C THR A 356 -19.68 5.61 -15.45
N LEU A 357 -18.66 5.33 -14.64
CA LEU A 357 -18.49 6.03 -13.37
C LEU A 357 -18.33 7.52 -13.66
N ASP A 358 -19.29 8.30 -13.21
CA ASP A 358 -19.23 9.75 -13.25
C ASP A 358 -18.69 10.31 -11.92
N ALA A 359 -18.31 11.59 -11.94
CA ALA A 359 -17.83 12.29 -10.76
C ALA A 359 -18.86 12.28 -9.61
N ALA A 360 -20.16 12.32 -9.95
CA ALA A 360 -21.24 12.28 -8.95
C ALA A 360 -21.33 10.93 -8.23
N THR A 361 -21.07 9.82 -8.92
CA THR A 361 -21.01 8.48 -8.32
C THR A 361 -19.76 8.32 -7.45
N LEU A 362 -18.61 8.80 -7.92
CA LEU A 362 -17.38 8.82 -7.12
C LEU A 362 -17.53 9.65 -5.83
N ASN A 363 -18.25 10.77 -5.91
CA ASN A 363 -18.51 11.59 -4.75
C ASN A 363 -19.44 10.90 -3.74
N ARG A 364 -20.63 10.50 -4.20
CA ARG A 364 -21.67 9.95 -3.31
C ARG A 364 -21.30 8.59 -2.72
N HIS A 365 -20.66 7.75 -3.51
CA HIS A 365 -20.47 6.34 -3.18
C HIS A 365 -18.99 5.95 -3.06
N GLY A 366 -18.09 6.67 -3.74
CA GLY A 366 -16.64 6.49 -3.63
C GLY A 366 -15.98 7.31 -2.51
N GLY A 367 -16.69 8.26 -1.91
CA GLY A 367 -16.21 9.10 -0.82
C GLY A 367 -15.15 10.13 -1.24
N LEU A 368 -15.02 10.43 -2.53
CA LEU A 368 -14.10 11.44 -3.04
C LEU A 368 -14.77 12.83 -3.04
N PRO A 369 -14.29 13.83 -2.28
CA PRO A 369 -14.93 15.13 -2.16
C PRO A 369 -15.00 15.83 -3.51
N GLU A 370 -16.05 16.62 -3.70
CA GLU A 370 -16.26 17.34 -4.96
C GLU A 370 -15.14 18.34 -5.20
N GLU A 371 -14.59 18.91 -4.13
CA GLU A 371 -13.43 19.79 -4.18
C GLU A 371 -12.24 19.08 -4.84
N VAL A 372 -11.96 17.82 -4.48
CA VAL A 372 -10.86 17.04 -5.07
C VAL A 372 -11.16 16.72 -6.53
N LEU A 373 -12.38 16.28 -6.82
CA LEU A 373 -12.82 15.95 -8.19
C LEU A 373 -12.67 17.14 -9.15
N ARG A 374 -12.96 18.36 -8.69
CA ARG A 374 -12.84 19.59 -9.49
C ARG A 374 -11.39 19.97 -9.83
N ARG A 375 -10.37 19.36 -9.21
CA ARG A 375 -8.95 19.52 -9.60
C ARG A 375 -8.52 18.55 -10.71
N PHE A 376 -9.40 17.63 -11.11
CA PHE A 376 -9.18 16.72 -12.22
C PHE A 376 -10.05 17.12 -13.41
N ASN A 377 -9.66 16.65 -14.59
CA ASN A 377 -10.48 16.73 -15.78
C ASN A 377 -11.82 16.02 -15.54
N SER A 378 -12.92 16.63 -15.98
CA SER A 378 -14.27 16.09 -15.80
C SER A 378 -14.51 14.78 -16.56
N ASP A 379 -13.76 14.53 -17.64
CA ASP A 379 -13.78 13.28 -18.38
C ASP A 379 -12.92 12.23 -17.67
N LEU A 380 -13.55 11.49 -16.76
CA LEU A 380 -12.91 10.42 -16.00
C LEU A 380 -12.50 9.26 -16.92
N LEU A 381 -11.29 8.75 -16.73
CA LEU A 381 -10.74 7.68 -17.55
C LEU A 381 -11.05 6.32 -16.92
N HIS A 382 -12.00 5.59 -17.50
CA HIS A 382 -12.42 4.30 -16.97
C HIS A 382 -11.71 3.12 -17.64
N LEU A 383 -11.07 2.28 -16.81
CA LEU A 383 -10.40 1.05 -17.20
C LEU A 383 -11.25 -0.16 -16.85
N ASP A 384 -11.65 -0.90 -17.89
CA ASP A 384 -12.42 -2.14 -17.80
C ASP A 384 -11.52 -3.37 -17.95
N TYR A 385 -12.01 -4.52 -17.47
CA TYR A 385 -11.44 -5.80 -17.87
C TYR A 385 -11.74 -6.10 -19.34
N PRO A 386 -10.81 -6.74 -20.07
CA PRO A 386 -11.04 -7.11 -21.46
C PRO A 386 -12.21 -8.09 -21.56
N THR A 387 -12.94 -8.05 -22.67
CA THR A 387 -13.93 -9.09 -23.00
C THR A 387 -13.22 -10.42 -23.30
N LEU A 388 -13.95 -11.55 -23.31
CA LEU A 388 -13.37 -12.86 -23.65
C LEU A 388 -12.65 -12.82 -25.02
N PHE A 389 -13.30 -12.22 -26.01
CA PHE A 389 -12.74 -12.07 -27.35
C PHE A 389 -11.47 -11.20 -27.36
N GLU A 390 -11.48 -10.09 -26.63
CA GLU A 390 -10.29 -9.25 -26.48
C GLU A 390 -9.16 -9.98 -25.75
N LEU A 391 -9.48 -10.75 -24.71
CA LEU A 391 -8.51 -11.50 -23.93
C LEU A 391 -7.84 -12.58 -24.80
N GLU A 392 -8.63 -13.35 -25.53
CA GLU A 392 -8.12 -14.37 -26.45
C GLU A 392 -7.18 -13.74 -27.49
N LYS A 393 -7.61 -12.62 -28.09
CA LYS A 393 -6.78 -11.87 -29.04
C LYS A 393 -5.48 -11.35 -28.40
N LEU A 394 -5.53 -10.84 -27.17
CA LEU A 394 -4.33 -10.41 -26.44
C LEU A 394 -3.38 -11.58 -26.19
N MET A 395 -3.91 -12.73 -25.75
CA MET A 395 -3.13 -13.94 -25.48
C MET A 395 -2.47 -14.49 -26.74
N ASP A 396 -3.17 -14.44 -27.87
CA ASP A 396 -2.63 -14.86 -29.16
C ASP A 396 -1.53 -13.89 -29.64
N LEU A 397 -1.79 -12.58 -29.61
CA LEU A 397 -0.83 -11.55 -30.04
C LEU A 397 0.43 -11.48 -29.18
N ASP A 398 0.31 -11.81 -27.89
CA ASP A 398 1.44 -11.92 -26.96
C ASP A 398 2.13 -13.29 -27.03
N GLY A 399 1.64 -14.21 -27.87
CA GLY A 399 2.25 -15.52 -28.15
C GLY A 399 2.03 -16.56 -27.05
N LEU A 400 1.12 -16.32 -26.11
CA LEU A 400 0.86 -17.25 -25.00
C LEU A 400 0.24 -18.56 -25.47
N LEU A 401 -0.70 -18.48 -26.42
CA LEU A 401 -1.34 -19.67 -27.01
C LEU A 401 -0.35 -20.49 -27.85
N ALA A 402 0.54 -19.82 -28.59
CA ALA A 402 1.60 -20.48 -29.35
C ALA A 402 2.61 -21.17 -28.42
N LEU A 403 3.06 -20.46 -27.38
CA LEU A 403 4.03 -20.99 -26.40
C LEU A 403 3.45 -22.16 -25.59
N GLY A 404 2.16 -22.11 -25.22
CA GLY A 404 1.48 -23.23 -24.59
C GLY A 404 1.51 -24.49 -25.47
N ARG A 405 1.12 -24.36 -26.74
CA ARG A 405 1.14 -25.45 -27.72
C ARG A 405 2.55 -26.04 -27.91
N GLU A 406 3.58 -25.19 -28.03
CA GLU A 406 4.98 -25.64 -28.13
C GLU A 406 5.40 -26.51 -26.94
N LEU A 407 4.95 -26.15 -25.74
CA LEU A 407 5.28 -26.84 -24.48
C LEU A 407 4.34 -28.01 -24.16
N GLY A 408 3.36 -28.33 -25.02
CA GLY A 408 2.36 -29.36 -24.76
C GLY A 408 1.42 -29.01 -23.59
N GLN A 409 1.31 -27.72 -23.25
CA GLN A 409 0.39 -27.22 -22.24
C GLN A 409 -0.74 -26.47 -22.93
N GLU A 410 -1.93 -27.05 -22.92
CA GLU A 410 -3.12 -26.36 -23.42
C GLU A 410 -3.45 -25.16 -22.53
N VAL A 411 -3.60 -24.00 -23.16
CA VAL A 411 -3.96 -22.74 -22.51
C VAL A 411 -5.36 -22.38 -22.97
N ASP A 412 -6.36 -22.64 -22.12
CA ASP A 412 -7.76 -22.32 -22.41
C ASP A 412 -8.08 -20.83 -22.13
N PRO A 413 -8.42 -20.03 -23.14
CA PRO A 413 -8.80 -18.62 -22.96
C PRO A 413 -10.01 -18.41 -22.06
N VAL A 414 -10.98 -19.33 -22.06
CA VAL A 414 -12.22 -19.21 -21.26
C VAL A 414 -11.89 -19.37 -19.77
N ALA A 415 -11.10 -20.38 -19.40
CA ALA A 415 -10.60 -20.53 -18.05
C ALA A 415 -9.78 -19.33 -17.58
N GLN A 416 -8.93 -18.75 -18.46
CA GLN A 416 -8.17 -17.54 -18.11
C GLN A 416 -9.07 -16.33 -17.91
N PHE A 417 -10.13 -16.17 -18.72
CA PHE A 417 -11.07 -15.07 -18.59
C PHE A 417 -11.79 -15.05 -17.23
N GLU A 418 -12.26 -16.20 -16.76
CA GLU A 418 -12.88 -16.29 -15.44
C GLU A 418 -11.88 -16.00 -14.31
N GLN A 419 -10.63 -16.44 -14.45
CA GLN A 419 -9.58 -16.07 -13.50
C GLN A 419 -9.26 -14.57 -13.51
N VAL A 420 -9.26 -13.92 -14.69
CA VAL A 420 -9.01 -12.48 -14.82
C VAL A 420 -10.08 -11.64 -14.13
N LYS A 421 -11.35 -12.05 -14.16
CA LYS A 421 -12.41 -11.34 -13.42
C LYS A 421 -12.15 -11.31 -11.91
N ILE A 422 -11.57 -12.38 -11.37
CA ILE A 422 -11.32 -12.56 -9.94
C ILE A 422 -9.99 -11.89 -9.52
N ASN A 423 -8.92 -12.18 -10.26
CA ASN A 423 -7.54 -11.87 -9.89
C ASN A 423 -6.92 -10.73 -10.72
N GLY A 424 -7.67 -10.18 -11.67
CA GLY A 424 -7.24 -9.14 -12.60
C GLY A 424 -6.26 -9.64 -13.66
N MET A 425 -5.67 -8.69 -14.40
CA MET A 425 -4.74 -8.95 -15.51
C MET A 425 -3.40 -9.59 -15.06
N THR A 426 -3.13 -9.65 -13.76
CA THR A 426 -1.96 -10.34 -13.20
C THR A 426 -1.94 -11.84 -13.56
N VAL A 427 -3.11 -12.44 -13.79
CA VAL A 427 -3.25 -13.84 -14.25
C VAL A 427 -2.44 -14.09 -15.52
N LEU A 428 -2.52 -13.19 -16.51
CA LEU A 428 -1.76 -13.32 -17.75
C LEU A 428 -0.25 -13.21 -17.53
N SER A 429 0.17 -12.33 -16.61
CA SER A 429 1.57 -12.18 -16.25
C SER A 429 2.12 -13.45 -15.59
N SER A 430 1.35 -14.03 -14.67
CA SER A 430 1.68 -15.28 -13.99
C SER A 430 1.73 -16.44 -14.98
N LEU A 431 0.76 -16.53 -15.90
CA LEU A 431 0.73 -17.54 -16.97
C LEU A 431 1.97 -17.43 -17.87
N LYS A 432 2.28 -16.22 -18.36
CA LYS A 432 3.48 -15.97 -19.17
C LYS A 432 4.75 -16.41 -18.46
N THR A 433 4.87 -16.07 -17.18
CA THR A 433 6.01 -16.45 -16.35
C THR A 433 6.13 -17.97 -16.24
N SER A 434 5.03 -18.66 -15.94
CA SER A 434 5.00 -20.13 -15.84
C SER A 434 5.44 -20.81 -17.15
N LEU A 435 4.94 -20.35 -18.29
CA LEU A 435 5.30 -20.89 -19.60
C LEU A 435 6.78 -20.65 -19.93
N LEU A 436 7.30 -19.44 -19.68
CA LEU A 436 8.71 -19.12 -19.93
C LEU A 436 9.68 -19.91 -19.04
N VAL A 437 9.32 -20.13 -17.77
CA VAL A 437 10.10 -20.97 -16.86
C VAL A 437 10.15 -22.41 -17.39
N LYS A 438 9.01 -22.97 -17.83
CA LYS A 438 8.95 -24.31 -18.44
C LYS A 438 9.74 -24.41 -19.74
N GLN A 439 9.71 -23.38 -20.58
CA GLN A 439 10.52 -23.33 -21.80
C GLN A 439 12.01 -23.39 -21.46
N ARG A 440 12.46 -22.59 -20.49
CA ARG A 440 13.86 -22.61 -20.04
C ARG A 440 14.26 -23.96 -19.45
N SER A 441 13.43 -24.59 -18.63
CA SER A 441 13.74 -25.92 -18.08
C SER A 441 13.86 -26.98 -19.17
N ARG A 442 13.01 -26.92 -20.20
CA ARG A 442 13.06 -27.84 -21.35
C ARG A 442 14.33 -27.64 -22.16
N VAL A 443 14.70 -26.39 -22.48
CA VAL A 443 15.97 -26.09 -23.18
C VAL A 443 17.17 -26.55 -22.37
N ALA A 444 17.20 -26.32 -21.06
CA ALA A 444 18.27 -26.77 -20.18
C ALA A 444 18.43 -28.31 -20.20
N SER A 445 17.31 -29.04 -20.14
CA SER A 445 17.32 -30.51 -20.22
C SER A 445 17.84 -31.05 -21.55
N LEU A 446 17.53 -30.36 -22.66
CA LEU A 446 18.02 -30.73 -24.00
C LEU A 446 19.51 -30.44 -24.18
N SER A 447 20.01 -29.34 -23.59
CA SER A 447 21.45 -28.99 -23.61
C SER A 447 22.31 -29.89 -22.73
N LEU A 448 21.75 -30.46 -21.66
CA LEU A 448 22.47 -31.40 -20.77
C LEU A 448 22.51 -32.83 -21.34
N GLY A 449 21.57 -33.19 -22.21
CA GLY A 449 21.54 -34.49 -22.91
C GLY A 449 22.42 -34.58 -24.16
N THR A 450 23.19 -33.54 -24.47
CA THR A 450 24.05 -33.43 -25.67
C THR A 450 25.54 -33.25 -25.35
N ALA A 451 25.98 -33.59 -24.14
CA ALA A 451 27.40 -33.76 -23.85
C ALA A 451 27.84 -35.20 -24.23
N PRO A 452 28.77 -35.36 -25.19
CA PRO A 452 29.24 -36.67 -25.65
C PRO A 452 30.07 -37.44 -24.61
#